data_AF-A0A1G6A6J3-F1
#
_entry.id   AF-A0A1G6A6J3-F1
#
_cell.length_a   1.000
_cell.length_b   1.000
_cell.length_c   1.000
_cell.angle_alpha   90.00
_cell.angle_beta   90.00
_cell.angle_gamma   90.00
#
_symmetry.space_group_name_H-M   'P 1'
#
loop_
_entity.id
_entity.type
_entity.pdbx_description
1 polymer ?
#
loop_
_entity_poly.entity_id
_entity_poly.type
_entity_poly.pdbx_seq_one_letter_code
_entity_poly.pdbx_strand_id
1 'polypeptide(L)'
;MRELVADRNIIEIRDTIGGCVHEIYFRVPTTKERARYNAGRFYRDGKKIVDRTFVQNIEYGLAIMVGFRKGTFGIDGKAFSADKSDPDYREDWKELLRKAAPEIAAAVGGTVLGGVEMVRLPSAEDLEDLELTVEEYEPVGESSSGTDQPVPSENELIVKSTTENG
;
A
#
# COMPACT_ATOMS: atom_id res chain seq x y z
N MET A 1 17.61 -11.05 -14.29
CA MET A 1 17.26 -12.09 -13.31
C MET A 1 16.77 -11.38 -12.06
N ARG A 2 15.63 -11.77 -11.46
CA ARG A 2 15.12 -11.15 -10.23
C ARG A 2 15.89 -11.71 -9.04
N GLU A 3 16.55 -10.84 -8.32
CA GLU A 3 17.16 -11.19 -7.03
C GLU A 3 16.06 -11.28 -5.97
N LEU A 4 16.03 -12.38 -5.21
CA LEU A 4 15.01 -12.59 -4.16
C LEU A 4 15.44 -11.97 -2.83
N VAL A 5 16.75 -11.74 -2.66
CA VAL A 5 17.35 -11.14 -1.47
C VAL A 5 18.16 -9.92 -1.89
N ALA A 6 17.46 -8.86 -2.32
CA ALA A 6 18.09 -7.58 -2.63
C ALA A 6 18.10 -6.67 -1.39
N ASP A 7 19.21 -5.98 -1.15
CA ASP A 7 19.32 -4.99 -0.06
C ASP A 7 18.29 -3.86 -0.20
N ARG A 8 17.94 -3.51 -1.45
CA ARG A 8 16.91 -2.52 -1.77
C ARG A 8 16.24 -2.83 -3.11
N ASN A 9 14.92 -2.63 -3.17
CA ASN A 9 14.20 -2.63 -4.44
C ASN A 9 13.99 -1.18 -4.89
N ILE A 10 14.22 -0.93 -6.18
CA ILE A 10 14.13 0.40 -6.78
C ILE A 10 13.15 0.34 -7.94
N ILE A 11 12.30 1.36 -8.05
CA ILE A 11 11.48 1.63 -9.22
C ILE A 11 11.76 3.04 -9.72
N GLU A 12 11.92 3.17 -11.03
CA GLU A 12 12.02 4.46 -11.71
C GLU A 12 10.65 4.85 -12.25
N ILE A 13 10.15 6.00 -11.83
CA ILE A 13 8.86 6.54 -12.26
C ILE A 13 9.11 7.79 -13.07
N ARG A 14 8.72 7.77 -14.34
CA ARG A 14 8.72 8.97 -15.17
C ARG A 14 7.51 9.82 -14.83
N ASP A 15 7.75 11.00 -14.29
CA ASP A 15 6.73 12.00 -14.01
C ASP A 15 6.61 12.95 -15.20
N THR A 16 5.45 12.90 -15.85
CA THR A 16 5.14 13.73 -17.02
C THR A 16 4.75 15.16 -16.62
N ILE A 17 4.35 15.40 -15.38
CA ILE A 17 3.99 16.72 -14.85
C ILE A 17 5.28 17.50 -14.54
N GLY A 18 6.19 16.88 -13.78
CA GLY A 18 7.48 17.47 -13.42
C GLY A 18 8.56 17.32 -14.49
N GLY A 19 8.35 16.48 -15.51
CA GLY A 19 9.31 16.22 -16.57
C GLY A 19 10.60 15.51 -16.09
N CYS A 20 10.54 14.82 -14.95
CA CYS A 20 11.68 14.18 -14.32
C CYS A 20 11.46 12.68 -14.08
N VAL A 21 12.51 11.97 -13.67
CA VAL A 21 12.46 10.56 -13.31
C VAL A 21 12.74 10.43 -11.82
N HIS A 22 11.80 9.82 -11.11
CA HIS A 22 11.87 9.60 -9.67
C HIS A 22 12.38 8.20 -9.39
N GLU A 23 13.47 8.09 -8.64
CA GLU A 23 13.96 6.82 -8.10
C GLU A 23 13.33 6.59 -6.73
N ILE A 24 12.41 5.62 -6.67
CA ILE A 24 11.69 5.28 -5.44
C ILE A 24 12.20 3.95 -4.89
N TYR A 25 12.42 3.91 -3.58
CA TYR A 25 12.82 2.71 -2.86
C TYR A 25 11.59 2.07 -2.19
N PHE A 26 11.45 0.77 -2.36
CA PHE A 26 10.32 0.03 -1.80
C PHE A 26 10.75 -1.31 -1.19
N ARG A 27 9.92 -1.80 -0.27
CA ARG A 27 9.99 -3.20 0.21
C ARG A 27 9.04 -4.07 -0.58
N VAL A 28 9.35 -5.37 -0.68
CA VAL A 28 8.43 -6.33 -1.28
C VAL A 28 7.14 -6.38 -0.44
N PRO A 29 5.95 -6.20 -1.04
CA PRO A 29 4.69 -6.35 -0.31
C PRO A 29 4.49 -7.80 0.10
N THR A 30 3.93 -8.00 1.29
CA THR A 30 3.54 -9.31 1.80
C THR A 30 2.33 -9.87 1.03
N THR A 31 2.12 -11.18 1.09
CA THR A 31 0.92 -11.83 0.52
C THR A 31 -0.37 -11.23 1.07
N LYS A 32 -0.41 -10.93 2.38
CA LYS A 32 -1.55 -10.30 3.04
C LYS A 32 -1.85 -8.90 2.50
N GLU A 33 -0.82 -8.10 2.25
CA GLU A 33 -0.98 -6.78 1.63
C GLU A 33 -1.47 -6.87 0.19
N ARG A 34 -0.95 -7.82 -0.60
CA ARG A 34 -1.44 -8.06 -1.97
C ARG A 34 -2.91 -8.48 -1.99
N ALA A 35 -3.29 -9.42 -1.12
CA ALA A 35 -4.68 -9.88 -1.00
C ALA A 35 -5.63 -8.72 -0.65
N ARG A 36 -5.27 -7.92 0.36
CA ARG A 36 -6.09 -6.76 0.77
C ARG A 36 -6.12 -5.65 -0.28
N TYR A 37 -5.00 -5.39 -0.94
CA TYR A 37 -4.93 -4.45 -2.05
C TYR A 37 -5.93 -4.83 -3.14
N ASN A 38 -5.89 -6.09 -3.60
CA ASN A 38 -6.79 -6.61 -4.65
C ASN A 38 -8.26 -6.59 -4.21
N ALA A 39 -8.56 -7.07 -3.01
CA ALA A 39 -9.93 -7.11 -2.49
C ALA A 39 -10.56 -5.71 -2.35
N GLY A 40 -9.76 -4.69 -2.03
CA GLY A 40 -10.28 -3.33 -1.83
C GLY A 40 -10.36 -2.48 -3.11
N ARG A 41 -9.98 -3.01 -4.29
CA ARG A 41 -10.06 -2.24 -5.56
C ARG A 41 -11.48 -1.93 -5.98
N PHE A 42 -12.43 -2.80 -5.66
CA PHE A 42 -13.82 -2.63 -6.00
C PHE A 42 -14.66 -2.89 -4.76
N TYR A 43 -15.68 -2.05 -4.54
CA TYR A 43 -16.72 -2.37 -3.56
C TYR A 43 -18.08 -2.07 -4.16
N ARG A 44 -19.10 -2.72 -3.60
CA ARG A 44 -20.49 -2.52 -4.01
C ARG A 44 -21.16 -1.52 -3.08
N ASP A 45 -21.69 -0.45 -3.66
CA ASP A 45 -22.54 0.52 -2.98
C ASP A 45 -23.96 0.40 -3.54
N GLY A 46 -24.77 -0.43 -2.88
CA GLY A 46 -26.12 -0.79 -3.32
C GLY A 46 -26.14 -1.46 -4.70
N LYS A 47 -26.51 -0.71 -5.74
CA LYS A 47 -26.57 -1.17 -7.14
C LYS A 47 -25.37 -0.73 -7.98
N LYS A 48 -24.40 -0.05 -7.39
CA LYS A 48 -23.20 0.46 -8.09
C LYS A 48 -21.97 -0.34 -7.68
N ILE A 49 -21.09 -0.61 -8.64
CA ILE A 49 -19.71 -1.03 -8.36
C ILE A 49 -18.87 0.25 -8.40
N VAL A 50 -18.16 0.52 -7.30
CA VAL A 50 -17.28 1.68 -7.19
C VAL A 50 -15.84 1.21 -7.33
N ASP A 51 -15.14 1.77 -8.31
CA ASP A 51 -13.71 1.54 -8.51
C ASP A 51 -12.90 2.46 -7.58
N ARG A 52 -12.12 1.84 -6.69
CA ARG A 52 -11.20 2.48 -5.76
C ARG A 52 -9.74 2.22 -6.11
N THR A 53 -9.44 1.75 -7.32
CA THR A 53 -8.09 1.41 -7.77
C THR A 53 -7.09 2.54 -7.47
N PHE A 54 -7.42 3.78 -7.81
CA PHE A 54 -6.50 4.90 -7.57
C PHE A 54 -6.22 5.11 -6.07
N VAL A 55 -7.26 5.06 -5.23
CA VAL A 55 -7.13 5.21 -3.77
C VAL A 55 -6.31 4.07 -3.17
N GLN A 56 -6.59 2.83 -3.59
CA GLN A 56 -5.83 1.66 -3.17
C GLN A 56 -4.36 1.73 -3.59
N ASN A 57 -4.10 2.22 -4.80
CA ASN A 57 -2.75 2.41 -5.29
C ASN A 57 -1.98 3.42 -4.42
N ILE A 58 -2.59 4.53 -4.03
CA ILE A 58 -1.96 5.51 -3.13
C ILE A 58 -1.68 4.90 -1.76
N GLU A 59 -2.70 4.31 -1.14
CA GLU A 59 -2.61 3.80 0.24
C GLU A 59 -1.54 2.72 0.36
N TYR A 60 -1.59 1.71 -0.51
CA TYR A 60 -0.63 0.62 -0.46
C TYR A 60 0.74 1.04 -1.03
N GLY A 61 0.78 1.93 -2.04
CA GLY A 61 2.01 2.51 -2.54
C GLY A 61 2.81 3.19 -1.42
N LEU A 62 2.18 4.11 -0.67
CA LEU A 62 2.82 4.76 0.47
C LEU A 62 3.21 3.78 1.58
N ALA A 63 2.43 2.71 1.80
CA ALA A 63 2.72 1.71 2.82
C ALA A 63 3.99 0.90 2.51
N ILE A 64 4.29 0.65 1.23
CA ILE A 64 5.45 -0.15 0.79
C ILE A 64 6.67 0.70 0.43
N MET A 65 6.49 1.99 0.17
CA MET A 65 7.62 2.91 0.00
C MET A 65 8.42 3.01 1.30
N VAL A 66 9.73 2.82 1.17
CA VAL A 66 10.70 2.97 2.27
C VAL A 66 11.53 4.23 2.11
N GLY A 67 11.59 4.82 0.92
CA GLY A 67 12.24 6.09 0.67
C GLY A 67 12.32 6.43 -0.81
N PHE A 68 13.19 7.38 -1.14
CA PHE A 68 13.48 7.82 -2.49
C PHE A 68 14.88 8.43 -2.54
N ARG A 69 15.44 8.60 -3.74
CA ARG A 69 16.76 9.21 -3.92
C ARG A 69 16.75 10.67 -3.45
N LYS A 70 17.79 11.11 -2.72
CA LYS A 70 17.92 12.51 -2.32
C LYS A 70 17.95 13.44 -3.55
N GLY A 71 17.19 14.53 -3.47
CA GLY A 71 17.03 15.48 -4.58
C GLY A 71 15.85 15.18 -5.50
N THR A 72 15.17 14.04 -5.33
CA THR A 72 13.95 13.70 -6.08
C THR A 72 12.78 14.62 -5.74
N PHE A 73 12.59 14.90 -4.45
CA PHE A 73 11.53 15.80 -3.98
C PHE A 73 12.12 16.98 -3.21
N GLY A 74 11.43 18.13 -3.32
CA GLY A 74 11.78 19.34 -2.61
C GLY A 74 10.55 20.18 -2.26
N ILE A 75 10.72 21.05 -1.27
CA ILE A 75 9.74 22.03 -0.84
C ILE A 75 10.43 23.39 -0.89
N ASP A 76 9.79 24.36 -1.53
CA ASP A 76 10.32 25.73 -1.68
C ASP A 76 11.76 25.77 -2.23
N GLY A 77 12.05 24.88 -3.19
CA GLY A 77 13.37 24.78 -3.83
C GLY A 77 14.43 24.04 -3.00
N LYS A 78 14.13 23.57 -1.79
CA LYS A 78 15.03 22.77 -0.96
C LYS A 78 14.65 21.29 -1.01
N ALA A 79 15.60 20.43 -1.39
CA ALA A 79 15.42 18.99 -1.34
C ALA A 79 15.26 18.49 0.11
N PHE A 80 14.43 17.46 0.30
CA PHE A 80 14.33 16.74 1.58
C PHE A 80 14.63 15.25 1.38
N SER A 81 14.82 14.54 2.49
CA SER A 81 15.16 13.12 2.50
C SER A 81 14.12 12.28 3.25
N ALA A 82 13.95 11.03 2.83
CA ALA A 82 13.23 10.00 3.57
C ALA A 82 14.16 9.14 4.46
N ASP A 83 15.48 9.32 4.34
CA ASP A 83 16.47 8.62 5.16
C ASP A 83 16.66 9.34 6.49
N LYS A 84 16.42 8.65 7.61
CA LYS A 84 16.55 9.15 8.98
C LYS A 84 17.96 9.60 9.35
N SER A 85 18.98 9.11 8.66
CA SER A 85 20.37 9.48 8.89
C SER A 85 20.79 10.77 8.16
N ASP A 86 19.97 11.26 7.24
CA ASP A 86 20.27 12.46 6.45
C ASP A 86 19.85 13.73 7.21
N PRO A 87 20.66 14.81 7.20
CA PRO A 87 20.32 16.08 7.88
C PRO A 87 19.08 16.77 7.33
N ASP A 88 18.65 16.47 6.10
CA ASP A 88 17.42 16.97 5.48
C ASP A 88 16.25 15.96 5.62
N TYR A 89 16.35 14.98 6.53
CA TYR A 89 15.27 14.06 6.84
C TYR A 89 13.99 14.80 7.25
N ARG A 90 12.86 14.33 6.72
CA ARG A 90 11.54 14.76 7.17
C ARG A 90 10.70 13.56 7.57
N GLU A 91 10.13 13.57 8.77
CA GLU A 91 9.27 12.48 9.24
C GLU A 91 7.93 12.41 8.48
N ASP A 92 7.41 13.55 8.04
CA ASP A 92 6.11 13.70 7.36
C ASP A 92 6.16 13.47 5.84
N TRP A 93 7.27 12.96 5.30
CA TRP A 93 7.49 12.81 3.86
C TRP A 93 6.38 12.03 3.13
N LYS A 94 5.82 10.99 3.76
CA LYS A 94 4.71 10.21 3.18
C LYS A 94 3.43 11.03 3.05
N GLU A 95 3.17 11.89 4.02
CA GLU A 95 2.00 12.77 4.02
C GLU A 95 2.16 13.89 2.99
N LEU A 96 3.39 14.41 2.83
CA LEU A 96 3.72 15.36 1.77
C LEU A 96 3.47 14.75 0.38
N LEU A 97 3.94 13.52 0.14
CA LEU A 97 3.67 12.83 -1.13
C LEU A 97 2.19 12.55 -1.34
N ARG A 98 1.45 12.14 -0.31
CA ARG A 98 0.00 11.94 -0.39
C ARG A 98 -0.73 13.19 -0.88
N LYS A 99 -0.30 14.36 -0.42
CA LYS A 99 -0.95 15.65 -0.72
C LYS A 99 -0.48 16.27 -2.03
N ALA A 100 0.83 16.26 -2.28
CA ALA A 100 1.44 17.01 -3.37
C ALA A 100 1.73 16.18 -4.62
N ALA A 101 1.93 14.87 -4.47
CA ALA A 101 2.29 13.96 -5.57
C ALA A 101 1.62 12.57 -5.41
N PRO A 102 0.28 12.50 -5.22
CA PRO A 102 -0.41 11.22 -5.00
C PRO A 102 -0.24 10.24 -6.16
N GLU A 103 -0.10 10.73 -7.39
CA GLU A 103 0.13 9.94 -8.59
C GLU A 103 1.44 9.13 -8.54
N ILE A 104 2.48 9.65 -7.88
CA ILE A 104 3.73 8.90 -7.69
C ILE A 104 3.51 7.71 -6.76
N ALA A 105 2.83 7.93 -5.64
CA ALA A 105 2.43 6.84 -4.75
C ALA A 105 1.53 5.84 -5.47
N ALA A 106 0.60 6.31 -6.28
CA ALA A 106 -0.29 5.46 -7.06
C ALA A 106 0.48 4.62 -8.09
N ALA A 107 1.48 5.19 -8.76
CA ALA A 107 2.33 4.47 -9.69
C ALA A 107 3.12 3.35 -8.98
N VAL A 108 3.70 3.63 -7.80
CA VAL A 108 4.35 2.60 -6.98
C VAL A 108 3.37 1.48 -6.63
N GLY A 109 2.19 1.84 -6.13
CA GLY A 109 1.16 0.87 -5.73
C GLY A 109 0.72 -0.03 -6.90
N GLY A 110 0.35 0.59 -8.02
CA GLY A 110 -0.10 -0.12 -9.21
C GLY A 110 0.98 -1.03 -9.80
N THR A 111 2.23 -0.57 -9.90
CA THR A 111 3.30 -1.37 -10.48
C THR A 111 3.73 -2.51 -9.55
N VAL A 112 3.97 -2.22 -8.26
CA VAL A 112 4.56 -3.22 -7.35
C VAL A 112 3.51 -4.23 -6.85
N LEU A 113 2.29 -3.79 -6.56
CA LEU A 113 1.21 -4.69 -6.09
C LEU A 113 0.40 -5.31 -7.23
N GLY A 114 0.26 -4.63 -8.37
CA GLY A 114 -0.34 -5.20 -9.58
C GLY A 114 0.48 -6.37 -10.15
N GLY A 115 1.81 -6.30 -10.02
CA GLY A 115 2.68 -7.42 -9.67
C GLY A 115 3.03 -8.47 -10.74
N VAL A 116 2.25 -8.68 -11.79
CA VAL A 116 2.61 -9.56 -12.91
C VAL A 116 1.79 -9.18 -14.15
N GLU A 117 2.48 -8.86 -15.23
CA GLU A 117 1.86 -8.83 -16.56
C GLU A 117 1.92 -10.27 -17.12
N MET A 118 0.76 -10.86 -17.42
CA MET A 118 0.73 -12.09 -18.21
C MET A 118 1.15 -11.74 -19.64
N VAL A 119 2.40 -12.05 -19.98
CA VAL A 119 2.97 -11.82 -21.33
C VAL A 119 2.28 -12.70 -22.40
N ARG A 120 1.54 -13.72 -21.97
CA ARG A 120 0.68 -14.55 -22.82
C ARG A 120 -0.63 -14.83 -22.09
N LEU A 121 -1.75 -14.40 -22.69
CA LEU A 121 -3.07 -14.90 -22.30
C LEU A 121 -3.21 -16.34 -22.80
N PRO A 122 -3.86 -17.24 -22.04
CA PRO A 122 -4.30 -18.52 -22.58
C PRO A 122 -5.16 -18.24 -23.82
N SER A 123 -4.93 -19.01 -24.89
CA SER A 123 -5.78 -18.95 -26.07
C SER A 123 -7.20 -19.42 -25.73
N ALA A 124 -8.19 -19.13 -26.58
CA ALA A 124 -9.56 -19.61 -26.35
C ALA A 124 -9.61 -21.14 -26.18
N GLU A 125 -8.75 -21.86 -26.89
CA GLU A 125 -8.59 -23.32 -26.79
C GLU A 125 -8.03 -23.77 -25.41
N ASP A 126 -7.24 -22.92 -24.74
CA ASP A 126 -6.69 -23.19 -23.40
C ASP A 126 -7.71 -22.91 -22.27
N LEU A 127 -8.81 -22.21 -22.57
CA LEU A 127 -9.82 -21.76 -21.61
C LEU A 127 -11.08 -22.64 -21.56
N GLU A 128 -11.26 -23.56 -22.52
CA GLU A 128 -12.46 -24.41 -22.61
C GLU A 128 -12.59 -25.40 -21.43
N ASP A 129 -11.48 -25.69 -20.73
CA ASP A 129 -11.42 -26.67 -19.62
C ASP A 129 -11.21 -26.04 -18.22
N LEU A 130 -11.28 -24.71 -18.07
CA LEU A 130 -11.05 -24.06 -16.77
C LEU A 130 -12.35 -23.91 -15.95
N GLU A 131 -12.49 -24.72 -14.91
CA GLU A 131 -13.39 -24.41 -13.79
C GLU A 131 -12.74 -23.36 -12.87
N LEU A 132 -13.45 -22.23 -12.68
CA LEU A 132 -13.00 -21.15 -11.81
C LEU A 132 -13.22 -21.56 -10.35
N THR A 133 -12.20 -22.14 -9.74
CA THR A 133 -12.20 -22.53 -8.33
C THR A 133 -11.62 -21.39 -7.49
N VAL A 134 -12.42 -20.89 -6.54
CA VAL A 134 -11.95 -19.95 -5.52
C VAL A 134 -11.45 -20.80 -4.35
N GLU A 135 -10.13 -20.96 -4.21
CA GLU A 135 -9.57 -21.56 -3.00
C GLU A 135 -9.71 -20.58 -1.83
N GLU A 136 -10.47 -20.96 -0.80
CA GLU A 136 -10.46 -20.28 0.49
C GLU A 136 -9.05 -20.40 1.10
N TYR A 137 -8.43 -19.25 1.37
CA TYR A 137 -7.15 -19.21 2.05
C TYR A 137 -7.33 -19.58 3.53
N GLU A 138 -6.97 -20.80 3.88
CA GLU A 138 -6.75 -21.23 5.27
C GLU A 138 -5.41 -20.62 5.75
N PRO A 139 -5.40 -19.70 6.73
CA PRO A 139 -4.16 -19.15 7.27
C PRO A 139 -3.37 -20.28 7.94
N VAL A 140 -2.12 -20.48 7.52
CA VAL A 140 -1.21 -21.47 8.11
C VAL A 140 -1.04 -21.15 9.60
N GLY A 141 -1.40 -22.14 10.42
CA GLY A 141 -1.69 -22.05 11.85
C GLY A 141 -0.82 -21.09 12.66
N GLU A 142 -1.50 -20.28 13.49
CA GLU A 142 -0.93 -19.79 14.74
C GLU A 142 -0.52 -21.00 15.57
N SER A 143 0.80 -21.16 15.77
CA SER A 143 1.31 -22.01 16.84
C SER A 143 0.79 -21.45 18.16
N SER A 144 -0.13 -22.18 18.77
CA SER A 144 -0.62 -21.95 20.12
C SER A 144 0.52 -21.85 21.12
N SER A 145 0.62 -20.74 21.83
CA SER A 145 1.05 -20.74 23.23
C SER A 145 0.15 -19.77 23.99
N GLY A 146 -0.75 -20.34 24.79
CA GLY A 146 -1.86 -19.62 25.39
C GLY A 146 -1.46 -18.61 26.46
N THR A 147 -2.42 -17.74 26.78
CA THR A 147 -3.07 -17.78 28.09
C THR A 147 -4.39 -17.01 28.01
N ASP A 148 -5.35 -17.58 28.70
CA ASP A 148 -6.76 -17.26 28.82
C ASP A 148 -6.98 -16.03 29.71
N GLN A 149 -7.53 -14.95 29.17
CA GLN A 149 -8.23 -13.90 29.96
C GLN A 149 -9.39 -13.34 29.12
N PRO A 150 -10.60 -13.20 29.71
CA PRO A 150 -11.81 -12.84 28.98
C PRO A 150 -11.88 -11.35 28.62
N VAL A 151 -12.45 -11.08 27.44
CA VAL A 151 -12.78 -9.74 26.93
C VAL A 151 -13.98 -9.17 27.70
N PRO A 152 -13.92 -7.95 28.27
CA PRO A 152 -15.12 -7.27 28.74
C PRO A 152 -15.95 -6.78 27.55
N SER A 153 -17.24 -7.12 27.55
CA SER A 153 -18.22 -6.78 26.51
C SER A 153 -18.53 -5.28 26.43
N GLU A 154 -18.74 -4.79 25.20
CA GLU A 154 -19.26 -3.47 24.87
C GLU A 154 -20.69 -3.26 25.41
N ASN A 155 -20.88 -2.28 26.29
CA ASN A 155 -21.98 -1.32 26.30
C ASN A 155 -21.91 -0.47 27.56
N GLU A 156 -21.57 0.82 27.41
CA GLU A 156 -22.39 1.87 28.02
C GLU A 156 -22.01 3.23 27.41
N LEU A 157 -22.92 3.69 26.57
CA LEU A 157 -22.96 5.02 25.98
C LEU A 157 -23.81 5.88 26.92
N ILE A 158 -23.20 6.64 27.84
CA ILE A 158 -23.91 7.73 28.53
C ILE A 158 -23.02 8.97 28.64
N VAL A 159 -23.38 9.96 27.82
CA VAL A 159 -23.06 11.37 28.00
C VAL A 159 -23.72 11.87 29.29
N LYS A 160 -22.96 12.52 30.18
CA LYS A 160 -23.43 13.66 30.97
C LYS A 160 -22.27 14.45 31.59
N SER A 161 -22.55 15.72 31.73
CA SER A 161 -21.68 16.87 31.86
C SER A 161 -21.50 17.35 33.31
N THR A 162 -20.48 18.19 33.48
CA THR A 162 -20.41 19.36 34.40
C THR A 162 -19.87 19.16 35.84
N THR A 163 -18.93 20.08 36.17
CA THR A 163 -18.73 20.87 37.42
C THR A 163 -17.89 20.34 38.60
N GLU A 164 -16.77 21.05 38.80
CA GLU A 164 -16.34 21.81 39.99
C GLU A 164 -15.76 21.16 41.26
N ASN A 165 -14.62 21.76 41.64
CA ASN A 165 -14.14 22.20 42.96
C ASN A 165 -13.65 21.19 44.02
N GLY A 166 -12.41 21.45 44.43
CA GLY A 166 -11.70 20.94 45.60
C GLY A 166 -10.30 21.54 45.64
#